data_AF-F9F8A7-F1
#
_entry.id   AF-F9F8A7-F1
#
_cell.length_a   1.000
_cell.length_b   1.000
_cell.length_c   1.000
_cell.angle_alpha   90.00
_cell.angle_beta   90.00
_cell.angle_gamma   90.00
#
_symmetry.space_group_name_H-M   'P 1'
#
loop_
_entity.id
_entity.type
_entity.pdbx_description
1 polymer ?
#
loop_
_entity_poly.entity_id
_entity_poly.type
_entity_poly.pdbx_seq_one_letter_code
_entity_poly.pdbx_strand_id
1 'polypeptide(L)'
;MPQTPYTEDDVIEAMLDVTDNGLSQHEAAQKHGMPQTTLSDRLRGIPPKPEVIHPAQLLSKSQETRLVTWILRQEALGYAPSHSQVRATVAALLRQQGRERPIGAHWLARFMKRYPSIKTKIGKRQEASRFNCFTPTAVNWYFDIREKEYGWIKPENTVNVDEGGIMAGF
;
A
#
# COMPACT_ATOMS: atom_id res chain seq x y z
N MET A 1 -30.13 -22.62 -16.71
CA MET A 1 -30.79 -21.70 -15.75
C MET A 1 -29.85 -20.54 -15.48
N PRO A 2 -30.35 -19.30 -15.42
CA PRO A 2 -29.50 -18.15 -15.14
C PRO A 2 -29.04 -18.24 -13.68
N GLN A 3 -27.74 -18.40 -13.46
CA GLN A 3 -27.15 -18.32 -12.12
C GLN A 3 -27.19 -16.85 -11.73
N THR A 4 -28.04 -16.48 -10.78
CA THR A 4 -27.94 -15.18 -10.10
C THR A 4 -26.54 -15.08 -9.47
N PRO A 5 -25.78 -14.02 -9.75
CA PRO A 5 -24.46 -13.86 -9.15
C PRO A 5 -24.63 -13.53 -7.67
N TYR A 6 -24.30 -14.47 -6.79
CA TYR A 6 -24.12 -14.21 -5.36
C TYR A 6 -22.79 -13.48 -5.13
N THR A 7 -22.75 -12.63 -4.12
CA THR A 7 -21.60 -11.83 -3.70
C THR A 7 -20.82 -12.52 -2.56
N GLU A 8 -19.62 -12.02 -2.22
CA GLU A 8 -18.91 -12.54 -1.04
C GLU A 8 -19.61 -12.15 0.27
N ASP A 9 -20.38 -11.06 0.29
CA ASP A 9 -21.17 -10.67 1.46
C ASP A 9 -22.27 -11.71 1.72
N ASP A 10 -22.97 -12.17 0.66
CA ASP A 10 -23.95 -13.26 0.75
C ASP A 10 -23.32 -14.55 1.29
N VAL A 11 -22.07 -14.84 0.91
CA VAL A 11 -21.32 -16.00 1.40
C VAL A 11 -20.99 -15.88 2.89
N ILE A 12 -20.62 -14.69 3.35
CA ILE A 12 -20.35 -14.42 4.78
C ILE A 12 -21.64 -14.58 5.59
N GLU A 13 -22.76 -14.03 5.11
CA GLU A 13 -24.06 -14.20 5.76
C GLU A 13 -24.50 -15.67 5.79
N ALA A 14 -24.29 -16.42 4.70
CA ALA A 14 -24.57 -17.85 4.65
C ALA A 14 -23.70 -18.66 5.63
N MET A 15 -22.45 -18.26 5.86
CA MET A 15 -21.59 -18.90 6.87
C MET A 15 -22.09 -18.64 8.28
N LEU A 16 -22.49 -17.39 8.58
CA LEU A 16 -23.07 -17.01 9.87
C LEU A 16 -24.37 -17.78 10.15
N ASP A 17 -25.20 -17.97 9.12
CA ASP A 17 -26.44 -18.75 9.21
C ASP A 17 -26.18 -20.19 9.65
N VAL A 18 -25.07 -20.80 9.21
CA VAL A 18 -24.68 -22.16 9.58
C VAL A 18 -24.04 -22.22 10.98
N THR A 19 -23.20 -21.25 11.34
CA THR A 19 -22.46 -21.28 12.62
C THR A 19 -23.28 -20.78 13.80
N ASP A 20 -24.05 -19.71 13.61
CA ASP A 20 -24.67 -18.95 14.70
C ASP A 20 -26.19 -19.14 14.72
N ASN A 21 -26.82 -19.24 13.54
CA ASN A 21 -28.27 -19.43 13.43
C ASN A 21 -28.69 -20.91 13.32
N GLY A 22 -27.72 -21.84 13.28
CA GLY A 22 -27.96 -23.28 13.33
C GLY A 22 -28.62 -23.87 12.08
N LEU A 23 -28.62 -23.16 10.96
CA LEU A 23 -29.15 -23.65 9.68
C LEU A 23 -28.27 -24.76 9.11
N SER A 24 -28.88 -25.71 8.42
CA SER A 24 -28.09 -26.66 7.63
C SER A 24 -27.42 -25.96 6.45
N GLN A 25 -26.27 -26.48 5.99
CA GLN A 25 -25.57 -25.91 4.83
C GLN A 25 -26.46 -25.84 3.57
N HIS A 26 -27.39 -26.79 3.42
CA HIS A 26 -28.32 -26.81 2.30
C HIS A 26 -29.36 -25.68 2.40
N GLU A 27 -29.95 -25.47 3.58
CA GLU A 27 -30.93 -24.41 3.81
C GLU A 27 -30.30 -23.02 3.69
N ALA A 28 -29.11 -22.82 4.28
CA ALA A 28 -28.37 -21.57 4.16
C ALA A 28 -28.00 -21.27 2.69
N ALA A 29 -27.52 -22.28 1.94
CA ALA A 29 -27.17 -22.11 0.54
C ALA A 29 -28.40 -21.78 -0.34
N GLN A 30 -29.56 -22.41 -0.09
CA GLN A 30 -30.80 -22.08 -0.79
C GLN A 30 -31.30 -20.67 -0.46
N LYS A 31 -31.29 -20.29 0.84
CA LYS A 31 -31.71 -18.96 1.31
C LYS A 31 -30.94 -17.84 0.61
N HIS A 32 -29.65 -18.03 0.42
CA HIS A 32 -28.75 -17.06 -0.22
C HIS A 32 -28.52 -17.30 -1.72
N GLY A 33 -29.26 -18.23 -2.33
CA GLY A 33 -29.21 -18.48 -3.77
C GLY A 33 -27.85 -18.95 -4.32
N MET A 34 -27.04 -19.63 -3.51
CA MET A 34 -25.70 -20.10 -3.88
C MET A 34 -25.58 -21.63 -3.91
N PRO A 35 -24.61 -22.19 -4.65
CA PRO A 35 -24.32 -23.61 -4.58
C PRO A 35 -23.83 -24.03 -3.19
N GLN A 36 -24.41 -25.10 -2.62
CA GLN A 36 -23.98 -25.66 -1.34
C GLN A 36 -22.47 -26.00 -1.32
N THR A 37 -21.91 -26.41 -2.46
CA THR A 37 -20.48 -26.68 -2.60
C THR A 37 -19.61 -25.45 -2.29
N THR A 38 -20.06 -24.26 -2.67
CA THR A 38 -19.34 -23.00 -2.39
C THR A 38 -19.32 -22.72 -0.89
N LEU A 39 -20.46 -22.90 -0.21
CA LEU A 39 -20.57 -22.72 1.24
C LEU A 39 -19.74 -23.76 2.00
N SER A 40 -19.78 -25.02 1.58
CA SER A 40 -18.95 -26.09 2.16
C SER A 40 -17.45 -25.79 1.99
N ASP A 41 -17.02 -25.34 0.81
CA ASP A 41 -15.62 -24.98 0.56
C ASP A 41 -15.18 -23.83 1.48
N ARG A 42 -16.03 -22.81 1.64
CA ARG A 42 -15.78 -21.66 2.53
C ARG A 42 -15.69 -22.06 4.01
N LEU A 43 -16.59 -22.92 4.49
CA LEU A 43 -16.55 -23.46 5.85
C LEU A 43 -15.30 -24.32 6.11
N ARG A 44 -14.72 -24.93 5.06
CA ARG A 44 -13.42 -25.63 5.11
C ARG A 44 -12.21 -24.68 5.04
N GLY A 45 -12.44 -23.37 4.94
CA GLY A 45 -11.39 -22.36 4.83
C GLY A 45 -10.79 -22.22 3.44
N ILE A 46 -11.46 -22.71 2.39
CA ILE A 46 -11.00 -22.53 1.01
C ILE A 46 -11.39 -21.11 0.56
N PRO A 47 -10.40 -20.25 0.24
CA PRO A 47 -10.66 -18.87 -0.14
C PRO A 47 -11.25 -18.78 -1.56
N PRO A 48 -11.84 -17.63 -1.92
CA PRO A 48 -12.36 -17.39 -3.25
C PRO A 48 -11.30 -17.64 -4.33
N LYS A 49 -11.70 -18.16 -5.50
CA LYS A 49 -10.79 -18.26 -6.66
C LYS A 49 -9.99 -16.97 -6.93
N PRO A 50 -10.55 -15.74 -6.86
CA PRO A 50 -9.77 -14.52 -7.04
C PRO A 50 -8.79 -14.21 -5.89
N GLU A 51 -8.94 -14.81 -4.71
CA GLU A 51 -8.02 -14.68 -3.58
C GLU A 51 -6.99 -15.81 -3.52
N VAL A 52 -7.29 -16.96 -4.10
CA VAL A 52 -6.31 -18.03 -4.30
C VAL A 52 -5.16 -17.45 -5.14
N ILE A 53 -3.97 -17.47 -4.54
CA ILE A 53 -2.74 -17.08 -5.21
C ILE A 53 -2.58 -17.98 -6.43
N HIS A 54 -2.77 -17.44 -7.64
CA HIS A 54 -2.44 -18.17 -8.86
C HIS A 54 -0.98 -18.64 -8.73
N PRO A 55 -0.61 -19.84 -9.20
CA PRO A 55 0.76 -20.35 -9.06
C PRO A 55 1.85 -19.40 -9.58
N ALA A 56 1.48 -18.50 -10.49
CA ALA A 56 2.34 -17.46 -11.07
C ALA A 56 2.39 -16.13 -10.30
N GLN A 57 1.51 -15.90 -9.31
CA GLN A 57 1.53 -14.71 -8.45
C GLN A 57 2.35 -14.95 -7.19
N LEU A 58 3.28 -14.03 -6.92
CA LEU A 58 4.18 -14.12 -5.78
C LEU A 58 3.50 -13.71 -4.46
N LEU A 59 2.56 -12.77 -4.55
CA LEU A 59 1.78 -12.20 -3.45
C LEU A 59 0.29 -12.39 -3.77
N SER A 60 -0.53 -12.54 -2.72
CA SER A 60 -1.98 -12.49 -2.89
C SER A 60 -2.43 -11.09 -3.31
N LYS A 61 -3.64 -10.99 -3.88
CA LYS A 61 -4.25 -9.69 -4.24
C LYS A 61 -4.30 -8.73 -3.04
N SER A 62 -4.63 -9.23 -1.85
CA SER A 62 -4.65 -8.42 -0.61
C SER A 62 -3.26 -7.92 -0.20
N GLN A 63 -2.23 -8.76 -0.33
CA GLN A 63 -0.85 -8.35 -0.09
C GLN A 63 -0.37 -7.31 -1.10
N GLU A 64 -0.67 -7.51 -2.38
CA GLU A 64 -0.33 -6.54 -3.44
C GLU A 64 -1.03 -5.20 -3.20
N THR A 65 -2.31 -5.19 -2.83
CA THR A 65 -3.03 -3.95 -2.46
C THR A 65 -2.39 -3.25 -1.27
N ARG A 66 -2.00 -3.99 -0.22
CA ARG A 66 -1.28 -3.40 0.93
C ARG A 66 0.06 -2.80 0.53
N LEU A 67 0.80 -3.45 -0.36
CA LEU A 67 2.06 -2.95 -0.90
C LEU A 67 1.85 -1.66 -1.72
N VAL A 68 0.78 -1.60 -2.53
CA VAL A 68 0.41 -0.39 -3.27
C VAL A 68 0.11 0.76 -2.32
N THR A 69 -0.72 0.53 -1.31
CA THR A 69 -1.04 1.54 -0.29
C THR A 69 0.21 2.03 0.42
N TRP A 70 1.15 1.14 0.75
CA TRP A 70 2.43 1.52 1.35
C TRP A 70 3.25 2.41 0.40
N ILE A 71 3.38 2.05 -0.89
CA ILE A 71 4.11 2.85 -1.89
C ILE A 71 3.52 4.26 -2.00
N LEU A 72 2.19 4.37 -2.11
CA LEU A 72 1.51 5.66 -2.22
C LEU A 72 1.65 6.51 -0.94
N ARG A 73 1.65 5.88 0.24
CA ARG A 73 1.92 6.58 1.51
C ARG A 73 3.35 7.10 1.60
N GLN A 74 4.32 6.31 1.14
CA GLN A 74 5.71 6.78 1.08
C GLN A 74 5.80 8.00 0.16
N GLU A 75 5.16 7.95 -1.01
CA GLU A 75 5.13 9.08 -1.95
C GLU A 75 4.49 10.33 -1.33
N ALA A 76 3.38 10.18 -0.60
CA ALA A 76 2.73 11.29 0.10
C ALA A 76 3.64 11.93 1.16
N LEU A 77 4.59 11.17 1.73
CA LEU A 77 5.61 11.66 2.65
C LEU A 77 6.85 12.23 1.94
N GLY A 78 6.82 12.34 0.60
CA GLY A 78 7.96 12.78 -0.21
C GLY A 78 9.00 11.70 -0.51
N TYR A 79 8.80 10.47 -0.02
CA TYR A 79 9.72 9.34 -0.23
C TYR A 79 9.20 8.45 -1.34
N ALA A 80 9.85 8.45 -2.51
CA ALA A 80 9.51 7.50 -3.57
C ALA A 80 10.37 6.25 -3.44
N PRO A 81 9.83 5.08 -3.06
CA PRO A 81 10.63 3.87 -2.94
C PRO A 81 11.20 3.48 -4.31
N SER A 82 12.50 3.17 -4.35
CA SER A 82 13.14 2.67 -5.56
C SER A 82 12.68 1.25 -5.90
N HIS A 83 12.90 0.83 -7.15
CA HIS A 83 12.62 -0.54 -7.58
C HIS A 83 13.34 -1.59 -6.72
N SER A 84 14.56 -1.32 -6.27
CA SER A 84 15.32 -2.23 -5.39
C SER A 84 14.73 -2.27 -3.97
N GLN A 85 14.29 -1.13 -3.43
CA GLN A 85 13.63 -1.07 -2.13
C GLN A 85 12.32 -1.84 -2.13
N VAL A 86 11.46 -1.67 -3.15
CA VAL A 86 10.21 -2.43 -3.27
C VAL A 86 10.49 -3.94 -3.32
N ARG A 87 11.50 -4.36 -4.08
CA ARG A 87 11.90 -5.78 -4.13
C ARG A 87 12.40 -6.29 -2.78
N ALA A 88 13.19 -5.50 -2.05
CA ALA A 88 13.69 -5.86 -0.73
C ALA A 88 12.54 -6.00 0.29
N THR A 89 11.58 -5.08 0.28
CA THR A 89 10.38 -5.15 1.15
C THR A 89 9.56 -6.41 0.86
N VAL A 90 9.37 -6.75 -0.42
CA VAL A 90 8.66 -7.98 -0.81
C VAL A 90 9.43 -9.22 -0.39
N ALA A 91 10.76 -9.24 -0.56
CA ALA A 91 11.59 -10.36 -0.12
C ALA A 91 11.51 -10.56 1.41
N ALA A 92 11.52 -9.47 2.18
CA ALA A 92 11.37 -9.52 3.63
C ALA A 92 10.00 -10.05 4.05
N LEU A 93 8.92 -9.61 3.38
CA LEU A 93 7.55 -10.11 3.62
C LEU A 93 7.45 -11.61 3.34
N LEU A 94 8.03 -12.08 2.25
CA LEU A 94 8.02 -13.50 1.89
C LEU A 94 8.80 -14.35 2.89
N ARG A 95 9.96 -13.86 3.37
CA ARG A 95 10.75 -14.52 4.41
C ARG A 95 9.98 -14.65 5.72
N GLN A 96 9.23 -13.62 6.12
CA GLN A 96 8.36 -13.68 7.30
C GLN A 96 7.25 -14.75 7.17
N GLN A 97 6.85 -15.10 5.95
CA GLN A 97 5.86 -16.14 5.68
C GLN A 97 6.46 -17.53 5.50
N GLY A 98 7.78 -17.70 5.72
CA GLY A 98 8.48 -18.95 5.45
C GLY A 98 8.55 -19.30 3.96
N ARG A 99 8.36 -18.32 3.07
CA ARG A 99 8.34 -18.50 1.62
C ARG A 99 9.62 -17.93 1.02
N GLU A 100 10.72 -18.66 1.03
CA GLU A 100 11.97 -18.21 0.41
C GLU A 100 11.97 -18.49 -1.10
N ARG A 101 11.13 -17.76 -1.85
CA ARG A 101 11.09 -17.83 -3.31
C ARG A 101 11.88 -16.69 -3.94
N PRO A 102 12.70 -16.95 -4.98
CA PRO A 102 13.37 -15.90 -5.72
C PRO A 102 12.34 -15.01 -6.43
N ILE A 103 12.49 -13.70 -6.29
CA ILE A 103 11.65 -12.72 -6.98
C ILE A 103 12.10 -12.63 -8.43
N GLY A 104 11.26 -13.05 -9.38
CA GLY A 104 11.58 -12.99 -10.81
C GLY A 104 11.97 -11.58 -11.28
N ALA A 105 12.85 -11.49 -12.29
CA ALA A 105 13.34 -10.21 -12.81
C ALA A 105 12.20 -9.29 -13.28
N HIS A 106 11.22 -9.86 -13.98
CA HIS A 106 10.06 -9.11 -14.52
C HIS A 106 8.90 -8.95 -13.54
N TRP A 107 9.01 -9.45 -12.30
CA TRP A 107 7.91 -9.41 -11.34
C TRP A 107 7.44 -7.98 -11.08
N LEU A 108 8.37 -7.05 -10.85
CA LEU A 108 8.04 -5.65 -10.54
C LEU A 108 7.35 -4.96 -11.73
N ALA A 109 7.83 -5.20 -12.96
CA ALA A 109 7.20 -4.66 -14.16
C ALA A 109 5.76 -5.18 -14.32
N ARG A 110 5.53 -6.48 -14.08
CA ARG A 110 4.19 -7.08 -14.11
C ARG A 110 3.30 -6.54 -12.98
N PHE A 111 3.86 -6.32 -11.79
CA PHE A 111 3.16 -5.72 -10.65
C PHE A 111 2.71 -4.29 -10.97
N MET A 112 3.59 -3.44 -11.48
CA MET A 112 3.23 -2.09 -11.91
C MET A 112 2.19 -2.10 -13.04
N LYS A 113 2.27 -3.06 -13.98
CA LYS A 113 1.23 -3.23 -15.02
C LYS A 113 -0.15 -3.60 -14.44
N ARG A 114 -0.20 -4.34 -13.33
CA ARG A 114 -1.46 -4.68 -12.63
C ARG A 114 -2.05 -3.49 -11.87
N TYR A 115 -1.23 -2.54 -11.42
CA TYR A 115 -1.65 -1.39 -10.61
C TYR A 115 -1.23 -0.07 -11.27
N PRO A 116 -2.02 0.45 -12.23
CA PRO A 116 -1.73 1.69 -12.95
C PRO A 116 -1.65 2.95 -12.06
N SER A 117 -2.11 2.85 -10.80
CA SER A 117 -2.00 3.90 -9.79
C SER A 117 -0.55 4.18 -9.38
N ILE A 118 0.36 3.22 -9.56
CA ILE A 118 1.79 3.41 -9.29
C ILE A 118 2.50 3.71 -10.60
N LYS A 119 3.25 4.81 -10.64
CA LYS A 119 4.09 5.17 -11.78
C LYS A 119 5.54 5.39 -11.34
N THR A 120 6.46 5.06 -12.22
CA THR A 120 7.88 5.40 -12.01
C THR A 120 8.05 6.90 -12.26
N LYS A 121 8.73 7.58 -11.34
CA LYS A 121 9.19 8.96 -11.54
C LYS A 121 10.71 9.03 -11.48
N ILE A 122 11.28 9.96 -12.22
CA ILE A 122 12.72 10.24 -12.15
C ILE A 122 12.96 10.91 -10.79
N GLY A 123 13.69 10.23 -9.91
CA GLY A 123 14.13 10.82 -8.65
C GLY A 123 15.10 11.97 -8.95
N LYS A 124 14.78 13.17 -8.48
CA LYS A 124 15.77 14.25 -8.42
C LYS A 124 16.69 13.96 -7.26
N ARG A 125 17.98 13.75 -7.56
CA ARG A 125 19.01 13.55 -6.53
C ARG A 125 19.14 14.85 -5.74
N GLN A 126 18.71 14.86 -4.49
CA GLN A 126 19.14 15.90 -3.56
C GLN A 126 20.57 15.59 -3.11
N GLU A 127 21.37 16.63 -2.89
CA GLU A 127 22.69 16.44 -2.31
C GLU A 127 22.57 15.79 -0.94
N ALA A 128 23.37 14.75 -0.71
CA ALA A 128 23.35 14.02 0.56
C ALA A 128 23.67 14.94 1.75
N SER A 129 24.49 15.97 1.53
CA SER A 129 24.76 17.04 2.50
C SER A 129 23.47 17.72 2.95
N ARG A 130 22.61 18.16 2.02
CA ARG A 130 21.34 18.82 2.34
C ARG A 130 20.41 17.94 3.18
N PHE A 131 20.32 16.65 2.83
CA PHE A 131 19.51 15.70 3.61
C PHE A 131 20.10 15.47 5.00
N ASN A 132 21.41 15.24 5.10
CA ASN A 132 22.09 14.96 6.37
C ASN A 132 22.11 16.18 7.31
N CYS A 133 22.10 17.40 6.76
CA CYS A 133 22.02 18.63 7.53
C CYS A 133 20.61 18.89 8.10
N PHE A 134 19.58 18.20 7.62
CA PHE A 134 18.18 18.37 8.06
C PHE A 134 17.91 17.59 9.36
N THR A 135 18.62 17.95 10.43
CA THR A 135 18.46 17.36 11.77
C THR A 135 17.46 18.15 12.61
N PRO A 136 16.76 17.52 13.58
CA PRO A 136 15.86 18.25 14.48
C PRO A 136 16.54 19.42 15.18
N THR A 137 17.80 19.26 15.58
CA THR A 137 18.60 20.33 16.20
C THR A 137 18.81 21.50 15.25
N ALA A 138 19.20 21.24 14.00
CA ALA A 138 19.41 22.31 13.01
C ALA A 138 18.11 23.03 12.65
N VAL A 139 17.02 22.27 12.52
CA VAL A 139 15.68 22.83 12.25
C VAL A 139 15.20 23.70 13.41
N ASN A 140 15.26 23.20 14.65
CA ASN A 140 14.84 23.94 15.83
C ASN A 140 15.72 25.19 16.04
N TRP A 141 17.04 25.07 15.86
CA TRP A 141 17.97 26.20 15.95
C TRP A 141 17.62 27.32 14.95
N TYR A 142 17.30 26.96 13.70
CA TYR A 142 16.88 27.93 12.68
C TYR A 142 15.58 28.65 13.08
N PHE A 143 14.55 27.90 13.49
CA PHE A 143 13.27 28.49 13.87
C PHE A 143 13.37 29.31 15.16
N ASP A 144 14.19 28.88 16.13
CA ASP A 144 14.45 29.61 17.37
C ASP A 144 15.03 30.99 17.09
N ILE A 145 16.05 31.09 16.23
CA ILE A 145 16.64 32.37 15.83
C ILE A 145 15.63 33.19 15.03
N ARG A 146 14.96 32.58 14.06
CA ARG A 146 13.99 33.24 13.19
C ARG A 146 12.84 33.86 13.99
N GLU A 147 12.32 33.17 15.00
CA GLU A 147 11.22 33.67 15.83
C GLU A 147 11.69 34.68 16.89
N LYS A 148 12.83 34.44 17.54
CA LYS A 148 13.32 35.31 18.62
C LYS A 148 13.91 36.62 18.12
N GLU A 149 14.70 36.58 17.06
CA GLU A 149 15.44 37.75 16.57
C GLU A 149 14.71 38.47 15.43
N TYR A 150 14.01 37.72 14.58
CA TYR A 150 13.44 38.22 13.33
C TYR A 150 11.92 38.04 13.22
N GLY A 151 11.24 37.56 14.26
CA GLY A 151 9.79 37.27 14.23
C GLY A 151 8.91 38.50 13.98
N TRP A 152 9.46 39.70 14.18
CA TRP A 152 8.79 40.98 13.88
C TRP A 152 8.84 41.35 12.38
N ILE A 153 9.70 40.71 11.59
CA ILE A 153 9.75 40.91 10.13
C ILE A 153 8.62 40.11 9.50
N LYS A 154 7.74 40.81 8.79
CA LYS A 154 6.62 40.15 8.12
C LYS A 154 7.12 39.20 7.02
N PRO A 155 6.44 38.08 6.78
CA PRO A 155 6.81 37.15 5.71
C PRO A 155 6.99 37.83 4.35
N GLU A 156 6.12 38.80 4.03
CA GLU A 156 6.18 39.58 2.77
C GLU A 156 7.48 40.38 2.60
N ASN A 157 8.19 40.66 3.69
CA ASN A 157 9.45 41.41 3.70
C ASN A 157 10.68 40.49 3.84
N THR A 158 10.48 39.17 3.77
CA THR A 158 11.58 38.19 3.81
C THR A 158 12.01 37.82 2.40
N VAL A 159 13.27 38.09 2.06
CA VAL A 159 13.87 37.70 0.78
C VAL A 159 15.01 36.72 1.03
N ASN A 160 15.12 35.68 0.19
CA ASN A 160 16.29 34.82 0.16
C ASN A 160 17.30 35.38 -0.84
N VAL A 161 18.57 35.42 -0.42
CA VAL A 161 19.69 35.88 -1.25
C VAL A 161 20.74 34.78 -1.24
N ASP A 162 20.86 34.04 -2.34
CA ASP A 162 21.94 33.09 -2.58
C ASP A 162 22.69 33.42 -3.88
N GLU A 163 23.86 32.80 -4.09
CA GLU A 163 24.73 33.03 -5.26
C GLU A 163 24.04 32.71 -6.62
N GLY A 164 22.85 32.09 -6.61
CA GLY A 164 22.09 31.73 -7.80
C GLY A 164 20.91 32.65 -8.12
N GLY A 165 20.51 33.56 -7.23
CA GLY A 165 19.47 34.55 -7.48
C GLY A 165 18.74 35.05 -6.22
N ILE A 166 17.98 36.13 -6.38
CA ILE A 166 17.08 36.66 -5.34
C ILE A 166 15.70 36.08 -5.59
N MET A 167 15.19 35.29 -4.65
CA MET A 167 13.78 34.84 -4.64
C MET A 167 13.07 35.39 -3.41
N ALA A 168 11.90 36.00 -3.62
CA ALA A 168 11.02 36.44 -2.55
C ALA A 168 10.06 35.31 -2.15
N GLY A 169 10.00 34.99 -0.86
CA GLY A 169 8.97 34.14 -0.27
C GLY A 169 9.29 32.64 -0.12
N PHE A 170 8.67 32.05 0.91
CA PHE A 170 8.56 30.62 1.19
C PHE A 170 7.38 29.99 0.46
#